data_AF-A0A8B7NVZ5-F1
#
_entry.id   AF-A0A8B7NVZ5-F1
#
_cell.length_a   1.000
_cell.length_b   1.000
_cell.length_c   1.000
_cell.angle_alpha   90.00
_cell.angle_beta   90.00
_cell.angle_gamma   90.00
#
_symmetry.space_group_name_H-M   'P 1'
#
loop_
_entity.id
_entity.type
_entity.pdbx_description
1 polymer ?
#
loop_
_entity_poly.entity_id
_entity_poly.type
_entity_poly.pdbx_seq_one_letter_code
_entity_poly.pdbx_strand_id
1 'polypeptide(L)'
;MASNGEEETGMSNELDQESLMSLERMDRSSPDLWPATMPGIYDVASLVSSPHTRPSTPGLTLTAQDQALLYQFSSLSPAELIEEVRKLQNVAYQLGVEEAKQMTRGKYLHVLAAPKPGADDG
;
A
#
# COMPACT_ATOMS: atom_id res chain seq x y z
N MET A 1 -24.27 -63.21 -24.73
CA MET A 1 -25.09 -62.96 -23.53
C MET A 1 -24.32 -63.57 -22.38
N ALA A 2 -23.85 -62.86 -21.35
CA ALA A 2 -24.36 -61.63 -20.76
C ALA A 2 -23.23 -60.63 -20.44
N SER A 3 -23.59 -59.36 -20.53
CA SER A 3 -22.94 -58.22 -19.88
C SER A 3 -22.91 -58.38 -18.37
N ASN A 4 -21.92 -57.79 -17.72
CA ASN A 4 -22.14 -56.73 -16.73
C ASN A 4 -20.80 -56.08 -16.38
N GLY A 5 -20.67 -54.80 -16.73
CA GLY A 5 -19.82 -53.87 -16.00
C GLY A 5 -20.66 -53.22 -14.91
N GLU A 6 -20.04 -52.91 -13.78
CA GLU A 6 -20.53 -51.92 -12.83
C GLU A 6 -19.33 -51.12 -12.32
N GLU A 7 -19.46 -49.82 -12.45
CA GLU A 7 -18.47 -48.77 -12.25
C GLU A 7 -18.30 -48.48 -10.75
N GLU A 8 -17.07 -48.56 -10.23
CA GLU A 8 -16.75 -48.08 -8.89
C GLU A 8 -16.27 -46.62 -8.98
N THR A 9 -17.21 -45.69 -9.01
CA THR A 9 -16.91 -44.26 -8.81
C THR A 9 -18.01 -43.61 -8.00
N GLY A 10 -17.68 -43.23 -6.76
CA GLY A 10 -18.52 -42.30 -6.02
C GLY A 10 -18.39 -42.48 -4.52
N MET A 11 -17.48 -41.70 -3.91
CA MET A 11 -17.59 -41.14 -2.55
C MET A 11 -16.23 -40.57 -2.13
N SER A 12 -15.74 -39.52 -2.79
CA SER A 12 -14.48 -38.87 -2.38
C SER A 12 -14.40 -37.39 -2.77
N ASN A 13 -15.52 -36.65 -2.75
CA ASN A 13 -15.51 -35.21 -3.09
C ASN A 13 -16.29 -34.30 -2.13
N GLU A 14 -16.92 -34.82 -1.07
CA GLU A 14 -17.72 -33.99 -0.16
C GLU A 14 -16.90 -33.46 1.03
N LEU A 15 -15.90 -34.23 1.50
CA LEU A 15 -15.02 -33.85 2.62
C LEU A 15 -14.01 -32.74 2.28
N ASP A 16 -13.67 -32.56 1.00
CA ASP A 16 -12.69 -31.55 0.57
C ASP A 16 -13.31 -30.15 0.39
N GLN A 17 -14.63 -30.04 0.19
CA GLN A 17 -15.28 -28.73 0.03
C GLN A 17 -15.42 -27.97 1.34
N GLU A 18 -15.71 -28.66 2.44
CA GLU A 18 -15.83 -28.04 3.77
C GLU A 18 -14.47 -27.52 4.27
N SER A 19 -13.37 -28.20 3.92
CA SER A 19 -12.01 -27.77 4.26
C SER A 19 -11.53 -26.56 3.47
N LEU A 20 -12.17 -26.23 2.34
CA LEU A 20 -11.86 -25.07 1.50
C LEU A 20 -12.74 -23.84 1.80
N MET A 21 -13.69 -23.97 2.74
CA MET A 21 -14.51 -22.86 3.19
C MET A 21 -13.77 -22.08 4.29
N SER A 22 -13.20 -20.92 3.95
CA SER A 22 -12.62 -20.00 4.94
C SER A 22 -13.73 -19.39 5.80
N LEU A 23 -13.79 -19.74 7.09
CA LEU A 23 -14.67 -19.13 8.09
C LEU A 23 -14.10 -17.80 8.65
N GLU A 24 -13.22 -17.13 7.89
CA GLU A 24 -12.62 -15.85 8.29
C GLU A 24 -13.70 -14.77 8.41
N ARG A 25 -13.80 -14.13 9.59
CA ARG A 25 -14.62 -12.93 9.74
C ARG A 25 -13.83 -11.74 9.22
N MET A 26 -14.39 -11.01 8.26
CA MET A 26 -13.86 -9.74 7.76
C MET A 26 -14.27 -8.56 8.64
N ASP A 27 -14.24 -8.70 9.97
CA ASP A 27 -14.40 -7.60 10.92
C ASP A 27 -13.11 -6.77 11.04
N ARG A 28 -12.45 -6.57 9.89
CA ARG A 28 -11.35 -5.63 9.71
C ARG A 28 -11.93 -4.23 9.62
N SER A 29 -12.50 -3.75 10.71
CA SER A 29 -12.64 -2.30 10.93
C SER A 29 -11.26 -1.69 10.67
N SER A 30 -11.18 -0.66 9.83
CA SER A 30 -9.92 0.05 9.61
C SER A 30 -9.26 0.34 10.96
N PRO A 31 -7.95 0.07 11.13
CA PRO A 31 -7.26 0.37 12.39
C PRO A 31 -7.58 1.79 12.83
N ASP A 32 -7.81 1.99 14.13
CA ASP A 32 -8.02 3.32 14.68
C ASP A 32 -6.93 4.26 14.14
N LEU A 33 -7.37 5.33 13.49
CA LEU A 33 -6.51 6.38 12.97
C LEU A 33 -5.51 6.76 14.05
N TRP A 34 -4.24 6.85 13.65
CA TRP A 34 -3.10 7.20 14.50
C TRP A 34 -3.51 8.12 15.65
N PRO A 35 -3.15 7.81 16.92
CA PRO A 35 -3.66 8.52 18.10
C PRO A 35 -3.27 10.02 18.16
N ALA A 36 -2.44 10.50 17.24
CA ALA A 36 -2.13 11.91 17.07
C ALA A 36 -3.04 12.54 16.00
N THR A 37 -4.01 13.34 16.45
CA THR A 37 -4.82 14.19 15.57
C THR A 37 -3.93 15.26 14.93
N MET A 38 -3.52 15.07 13.66
CA MET A 38 -2.91 16.13 12.88
C MET A 38 -4.01 17.12 12.45
N PRO A 39 -3.78 18.44 12.55
CA PRO A 39 -4.69 19.43 11.98
C PRO A 39 -4.91 19.15 10.49
N GLY A 40 -6.17 19.08 10.04
CA GLY A 40 -6.55 18.83 8.64
C GLY A 40 -7.04 17.42 8.30
N ILE A 41 -6.93 16.43 9.19
CA ILE A 41 -7.44 15.06 8.92
C ILE A 41 -8.98 15.02 8.88
N TYR A 42 -9.66 15.88 9.64
CA TYR A 42 -11.12 15.91 9.72
C TYR A 42 -11.79 16.31 8.40
N ASP A 43 -11.17 17.23 7.65
CA ASP A 43 -11.66 17.62 6.33
C ASP A 43 -11.60 16.43 5.37
N VAL A 44 -10.53 15.62 5.45
CA VAL A 44 -10.35 14.40 4.65
C VAL A 44 -11.37 13.32 5.02
N ALA A 45 -11.65 13.10 6.31
CA ALA A 45 -12.65 12.12 6.74
C ALA A 45 -14.07 12.45 6.21
N SER A 46 -14.42 13.74 6.15
CA SER A 46 -15.72 14.18 5.64
C SER A 46 -15.90 13.91 4.14
N LEU A 47 -14.81 13.93 3.36
CA LEU A 47 -14.81 13.58 1.93
C LEU A 47 -15.00 12.08 1.68
N VAL A 48 -14.59 11.23 2.64
CA VAL A 48 -14.66 9.76 2.54
C VAL A 48 -16.03 9.21 2.94
N SER A 49 -16.81 9.94 3.74
CA SER A 49 -18.17 9.54 4.15
C SER A 49 -19.23 9.61 3.04
N SER A 50 -18.89 10.09 1.83
CA SER A 50 -19.81 10.07 0.70
C SER A 50 -19.88 8.66 0.10
N PRO A 51 -21.04 7.97 0.11
CA PRO A 51 -21.15 6.56 -0.31
C PRO A 51 -20.93 6.31 -1.81
N HIS A 52 -20.62 7.34 -2.61
CA HIS A 52 -20.56 7.25 -4.07
C HIS A 52 -19.32 7.85 -4.74
N THR A 53 -18.39 8.44 -3.97
CA THR A 53 -17.08 8.80 -4.51
C THR A 53 -16.15 7.61 -4.34
N ARG A 54 -16.24 6.64 -5.25
CA ARG A 54 -15.06 5.82 -5.54
C ARG A 54 -13.92 6.81 -5.81
N PRO A 55 -12.79 6.77 -5.08
CA PRO A 55 -11.63 7.53 -5.54
C PRO A 55 -11.38 7.02 -6.95
N SER A 56 -11.59 7.88 -7.95
CA SER A 56 -11.03 7.64 -9.27
C SER A 56 -9.54 7.63 -9.01
N THR A 57 -8.97 6.44 -8.81
CA THR A 57 -7.54 6.28 -8.70
C THR A 57 -7.01 6.96 -9.96
N PRO A 58 -6.29 8.10 -9.86
CA PRO A 58 -5.75 8.72 -11.04
C PRO A 58 -4.98 7.62 -11.76
N GLY A 59 -5.41 7.31 -12.99
CA GLY A 59 -4.84 6.20 -13.74
C GLY A 59 -3.33 6.37 -13.73
N LEU A 60 -2.60 5.30 -13.39
CA LEU A 60 -1.15 5.30 -13.31
C LEU A 60 -0.62 5.75 -14.68
N THR A 61 -0.36 7.05 -14.82
CA THR A 61 0.00 7.65 -16.10
C THR A 61 1.48 7.43 -16.25
N LEU A 62 1.84 6.28 -16.84
CA LEU A 62 3.22 5.93 -17.10
C LEU A 62 3.78 6.88 -18.16
N THR A 63 4.80 7.64 -17.77
CA THR A 63 5.56 8.44 -18.72
C THR A 63 6.35 7.52 -19.66
N ALA A 64 6.83 8.05 -20.78
CA ALA A 64 7.70 7.29 -21.69
C ALA A 64 8.98 6.80 -20.97
N GLN A 65 9.47 7.57 -20.00
CA GLN A 65 10.60 7.19 -19.17
C GLN A 65 10.28 6.01 -18.25
N ASP A 66 9.10 6.02 -17.62
CA ASP A 66 8.66 4.92 -16.75
C ASP A 66 8.53 3.61 -17.53
N GLN A 67 7.98 3.68 -18.75
CA GLN A 67 7.90 2.50 -19.63
C GLN A 67 9.29 1.98 -19.99
N ALA A 68 10.23 2.85 -20.35
CA ALA A 68 11.60 2.46 -20.66
C ALA A 68 12.30 1.79 -19.48
N LEU A 69 12.10 2.32 -18.26
CA LEU A 69 12.63 1.75 -17.03
C LEU A 69 12.02 0.36 -16.75
N LEU A 70 10.72 0.19 -17.00
CA LEU A 70 10.04 -1.09 -16.83
C LEU A 70 10.59 -2.15 -17.79
N TYR A 71 10.83 -1.78 -19.05
CA TYR A 71 11.47 -2.68 -20.02
C TYR A 71 12.91 -3.03 -19.60
N GLN A 72 13.67 -2.07 -19.08
CA GLN A 72 15.02 -2.32 -18.56
C GLN A 72 15.01 -3.34 -17.42
N PHE A 73 14.08 -3.22 -16.46
CA PHE A 73 13.96 -4.18 -15.37
C PHE A 73 13.45 -5.55 -15.83
N SER A 74 12.60 -5.59 -16.86
CA SER A 74 12.11 -6.85 -17.44
C SER A 74 13.22 -7.66 -18.11
N SER A 75 14.32 -7.05 -18.56
CA SER A 75 15.43 -7.77 -19.19
C SER A 75 16.50 -8.24 -18.21
N LEU A 76 16.37 -7.94 -16.91
CA LEU A 76 17.33 -8.36 -15.89
C LEU A 76 17.13 -9.83 -15.51
N SER A 77 18.24 -10.50 -15.18
CA SER A 77 18.17 -11.80 -14.51
C SER A 77 17.67 -11.65 -13.05
N PRO A 78 17.16 -12.73 -12.42
CA PRO A 78 16.72 -12.66 -11.03
C PRO A 78 17.80 -12.20 -10.06
N ALA A 79 19.07 -12.55 -10.30
CA ALA A 79 20.18 -12.13 -9.46
C ALA A 79 20.47 -10.63 -9.58
N GLU A 80 20.46 -10.09 -10.81
CA GLU A 80 20.64 -8.66 -11.06
C GLU A 80 19.49 -7.83 -10.50
N LEU A 81 18.25 -8.33 -10.60
CA LEU A 81 17.09 -7.67 -10.02
C LEU A 81 17.21 -7.55 -8.49
N ILE A 82 17.68 -8.60 -7.81
CA ILE A 82 17.94 -8.57 -6.35
C ILE A 82 19.03 -7.54 -6.02
N GLU A 83 20.05 -7.41 -6.86
CA GLU A 83 21.10 -6.40 -6.67
C GLU A 83 20.54 -4.98 -6.82
N GLU A 84 19.71 -4.71 -7.83
CA GLU A 84 19.05 -3.42 -8.00
C GLU A 84 18.12 -3.08 -6.83
N VAL A 85 17.37 -4.06 -6.31
CA VAL A 85 16.55 -3.87 -5.10
C VAL A 85 17.43 -3.48 -3.90
N ARG A 86 18.59 -4.13 -3.73
CA ARG A 86 19.53 -3.78 -2.65
C ARG A 86 20.11 -2.38 -2.84
N LYS A 87 20.45 -1.98 -4.06
CA LYS A 87 20.90 -0.61 -4.37
C LYS A 87 19.83 0.41 -4.01
N LEU A 88 18.58 0.17 -4.41
CA LEU A 88 17.45 1.05 -4.07
C LEU A 88 17.26 1.16 -2.56
N GLN A 89 17.34 0.04 -1.83
CA GLN A 89 17.26 0.03 -0.37
C GLN A 89 18.35 0.90 0.27
N ASN A 90 19.60 0.80 -0.21
CA ASN A 90 20.71 1.62 0.28
C ASN A 90 20.51 3.11 0.01
N VAL A 91 19.96 3.46 -1.16
CA VAL A 91 19.64 4.85 -1.51
C VAL A 91 18.51 5.37 -0.62
N ALA A 92 17.43 4.60 -0.46
CA ALA A 92 16.31 4.98 0.39
C ALA A 92 16.74 5.19 1.86
N TYR A 93 17.62 4.33 2.37
CA TYR A 93 18.18 4.49 3.71
C TYR A 93 18.98 5.80 3.86
N GLN A 94 19.90 6.06 2.93
CA GLN A 94 20.70 7.29 2.95
C GLN A 94 19.83 8.54 2.86
N LEU A 95 18.83 8.53 1.98
CA LEU A 95 17.88 9.62 1.83
C LEU A 95 17.09 9.84 3.12
N GLY A 96 16.62 8.78 3.78
CA GLY A 96 15.92 8.88 5.06
C GLY A 96 16.78 9.49 6.17
N VAL A 97 18.07 9.15 6.23
CA VAL A 97 19.01 9.78 7.18
C VAL A 97 19.20 11.27 6.88
N GLU A 98 19.33 11.63 5.60
CA GLU A 98 19.46 13.03 5.17
C GLU A 98 18.19 13.84 5.47
N GLU A 99 17.02 13.29 5.16
CA GLU A 99 15.73 13.89 5.45
C GLU A 99 15.56 14.14 6.94
N ALA A 100 15.85 13.15 7.80
CA ALA A 100 15.76 13.31 9.25
C ALA A 100 16.67 14.44 9.77
N LYS A 101 17.86 14.59 9.20
CA LYS A 101 18.77 15.70 9.51
C LYS A 101 18.17 17.05 9.08
N GLN A 102 17.60 17.13 7.88
CA GLN A 102 16.98 18.38 7.40
C GLN A 102 15.73 18.73 8.20
N MET A 103 14.91 17.75 8.58
CA MET A 103 13.73 17.96 9.43
C MET A 103 14.12 18.48 10.81
N THR A 104 15.18 17.91 11.40
CA THR A 104 15.74 18.40 12.67
C THR A 104 16.22 19.84 12.55
N ARG A 105 16.92 20.16 11.46
CA ARG A 105 17.36 21.54 11.17
C ARG A 105 16.17 22.49 11.00
N GLY A 106 15.14 22.08 10.26
CA GLY A 106 13.91 22.86 10.06
C GLY A 106 13.17 23.15 11.36
N LYS A 107 13.16 22.18 12.30
CA LYS A 107 12.60 22.36 13.65
C LYS A 107 13.32 23.45 14.44
N TYR A 108 14.65 23.49 14.42
CA TYR A 108 15.42 24.53 15.11
C TYR A 108 15.31 25.91 14.45
N LEU A 109 15.06 25.94 13.14
CA LEU A 109 14.88 27.17 12.38
C LEU A 109 13.42 27.64 12.34
N HIS A 110 12.50 26.94 13.03
CA HIS A 110 11.07 27.26 13.08
C HIS A 110 10.43 27.47 11.69
N VAL A 111 10.93 26.80 10.65
CA VAL A 111 10.47 26.98 9.25
C VAL A 111 9.03 26.54 9.06
N LEU A 112 8.61 25.53 9.83
CA LEU A 112 7.25 25.00 9.83
C LEU A 112 6.45 25.44 11.06
N ALA A 113 6.94 26.41 11.84
CA ALA A 113 6.19 26.91 12.98
C ALA A 113 4.94 27.62 12.49
N ALA A 114 3.79 27.26 13.07
CA ALA A 114 2.56 27.98 12.80
C ALA A 114 2.74 29.45 13.23
N PRO A 115 2.20 30.41 12.44
CA PRO A 115 2.22 31.81 12.83
C PRO A 115 1.55 31.95 14.20
N LYS A 116 2.22 32.67 15.11
CA LYS A 116 1.70 32.88 16.45
C LYS A 116 0.41 33.69 16.34
N PRO A 117 -0.76 33.21 16.80
CA PRO A 117 -1.97 34.02 16.80
C PRO A 117 -1.75 35.19 17.77
N GLY A 118 -1.68 36.42 17.23
CA GLY A 118 -1.63 37.67 17.99
C GLY A 118 -0.26 38.38 18.07
N ALA A 119 0.62 38.24 17.08
CA ALA A 119 1.87 39.03 17.00
C ALA A 119 1.86 40.12 15.90
N ASP A 120 0.66 40.53 15.46
CA ASP A 120 0.46 41.62 14.51
C ASP A 120 -0.48 42.65 15.17
N ASP A 121 0.09 43.45 16.07
CA ASP A 121 -0.47 44.72 16.53
C ASP A 121 0.69 45.56 17.08
N GLY A 122 1.18 46.47 16.24
CA GLY A 122 2.30 47.37 16.50
C GLY A 122 2.70 48.17 15.27
#